data_AF-A0A183EP61-F1
#
_entry.id   AF-A0A183EP61-F1
#
_cell.length_a   1.000
_cell.length_b   1.000
_cell.length_c   1.000
_cell.angle_alpha   90.00
_cell.angle_beta   90.00
_cell.angle_gamma   90.00
#
_symmetry.space_group_name_H-M   'P 1'
#
loop_
_entity.id
_entity.type
_entity.pdbx_description
1 polymer ?
#
loop_
_entity_poly.entity_id
_entity_poly.type
_entity_poly.pdbx_seq_one_letter_code
_entity_poly.pdbx_strand_id
1 'polypeptide(L)'
;MGDLRSLKMAIVGIIGGEKNGCTEEKLLQLYSLVYHKPLEPSAYGFADMKSLLNSPEMQGSDGFEYHGGRYFVASNKKITRILGLVRGTRHRKKSYPERITGPRIGNFE
;
A
#
# COMPACT_ATOMS: atom_id res chain seq x y z
N MET A 1 -5.97 -26.24 -4.42
CA MET A 1 -4.80 -25.45 -4.84
C MET A 1 -5.25 -24.02 -5.06
N GLY A 2 -4.60 -23.05 -4.43
CA GLY A 2 -4.86 -21.64 -4.73
C GLY A 2 -4.17 -21.28 -6.04
N ASP A 3 -4.85 -20.56 -6.92
CA ASP A 3 -4.29 -20.12 -8.19
C ASP A 3 -3.21 -19.03 -7.96
N LEU A 4 -2.07 -19.15 -8.65
CA LEU A 4 -0.94 -18.21 -8.55
C LEU A 4 -1.36 -16.78 -8.92
N ARG A 5 -2.29 -16.63 -9.87
CA ARG A 5 -2.83 -15.32 -10.23
C ARG A 5 -3.63 -14.70 -9.09
N SER A 6 -4.44 -15.48 -8.39
CA SER A 6 -5.19 -15.02 -7.20
C SER A 6 -4.23 -14.61 -6.08
N LEU A 7 -3.16 -15.38 -5.88
CA LEU A 7 -2.10 -15.02 -4.94
C LEU A 7 -1.43 -13.70 -5.30
N LYS A 8 -1.08 -13.52 -6.58
CA LYS A 8 -0.49 -12.26 -7.07
C LYS A 8 -1.36 -11.06 -6.75
N MET A 9 -2.65 -11.15 -7.06
CA MET A 9 -3.62 -10.07 -6.78
C MET A 9 -3.69 -9.74 -5.28
N ALA A 10 -3.66 -10.76 -4.43
CA ALA A 10 -3.64 -10.59 -2.97
C ALA A 10 -2.40 -9.81 -2.51
N ILE A 11 -1.20 -10.24 -2.95
CA ILE A 11 0.07 -9.61 -2.59
C ILE A 11 0.14 -8.17 -3.12
N VAL A 12 -0.28 -7.95 -4.38
CA VAL A 12 -0.38 -6.60 -4.97
C VAL A 12 -1.31 -5.71 -4.16
N GLY A 13 -2.46 -6.22 -3.70
CA GLY A 13 -3.39 -5.47 -2.86
C GLY A 13 -2.77 -5.03 -1.54
N ILE A 14 -2.03 -5.93 -0.88
CA ILE A 14 -1.30 -5.62 0.37
C ILE A 14 -0.24 -4.56 0.13
N ILE A 15 0.64 -4.75 -0.87
CA ILE A 15 1.71 -3.80 -1.20
C ILE A 15 1.12 -2.45 -1.62
N GLY A 16 0.02 -2.44 -2.37
CA GLY A 16 -0.64 -1.22 -2.85
C GLY A 16 -1.27 -0.38 -1.73
N GLY A 17 -1.63 -1.01 -0.61
CA GLY A 17 -2.06 -0.32 0.61
C GLY A 17 -0.93 0.43 1.33
N GLU A 18 0.32 0.06 1.08
CA GLU A 18 1.49 0.64 1.74
C GLU A 18 2.00 1.89 1.02
N LYS A 19 2.26 2.95 1.79
CA LYS A 19 2.71 4.23 1.23
C LYS A 19 4.17 4.20 0.78
N ASN A 20 5.01 3.49 1.52
CA ASN A 20 6.48 3.54 1.40
C ASN A 20 7.09 2.22 0.91
N GLY A 21 6.29 1.42 0.21
CA GLY A 21 6.62 0.03 -0.13
C GLY A 21 6.44 -0.90 1.07
N CYS A 22 6.52 -2.21 0.82
CA CYS A 22 6.34 -3.25 1.81
C CYS A 22 7.64 -4.05 1.98
N THR A 23 8.08 -4.30 3.21
CA THR A 23 9.17 -5.26 3.45
C THR A 23 8.61 -6.69 3.40
N GLU A 24 9.46 -7.68 3.20
CA GLU A 24 9.03 -9.10 3.21
C GLU A 24 8.34 -9.47 4.52
N GLU A 25 8.96 -9.15 5.66
CA GLU A 25 8.40 -9.42 6.97
C GLU A 25 6.99 -8.79 7.15
N LYS A 26 6.84 -7.52 6.76
CA LYS A 26 5.56 -6.83 6.85
C LYS A 26 4.53 -7.42 5.90
N LEU A 27 4.93 -7.82 4.69
CA LEU A 27 4.06 -8.49 3.73
C LEU A 27 3.50 -9.80 4.32
N LEU A 28 4.34 -10.63 4.93
CA LEU A 28 3.92 -11.89 5.55
C LEU A 28 2.98 -11.68 6.73
N GLN A 29 3.28 -10.70 7.59
CA GLN A 29 2.41 -10.32 8.71
C GLN A 29 1.03 -9.86 8.20
N LEU A 30 0.99 -8.96 7.23
CA LEU A 30 -0.26 -8.45 6.66
C LEU A 30 -1.04 -9.53 5.92
N TYR A 31 -0.36 -10.42 5.19
CA TYR A 31 -1.01 -11.53 4.51
C TYR A 31 -1.70 -12.46 5.51
N SER A 32 -0.99 -12.85 6.58
CA SER A 32 -1.54 -13.70 7.63
C SER A 32 -2.72 -13.04 8.33
N LEU A 33 -2.63 -11.73 8.59
CA LEU A 33 -3.72 -10.96 9.18
C LEU A 33 -4.98 -10.93 8.30
N VAL A 34 -4.81 -10.71 6.99
CA VAL A 34 -5.94 -10.54 6.04
C VAL A 34 -6.57 -11.88 5.67
N TYR A 35 -5.76 -12.92 5.48
CA TYR A 35 -6.22 -14.22 4.96
C TYR A 35 -6.33 -15.30 6.04
N HIS A 36 -6.03 -14.97 7.30
CA HIS A 36 -6.06 -15.87 8.45
C HIS A 36 -5.22 -17.15 8.25
N LYS A 37 -4.16 -17.05 7.45
CA LYS A 37 -3.25 -18.17 7.14
C LYS A 37 -1.86 -17.68 6.73
N PRO A 38 -0.79 -18.43 7.03
CA PRO A 38 0.53 -18.09 6.52
C PRO A 38 0.59 -18.19 5.00
N LEU A 39 1.50 -17.42 4.40
CA LEU A 39 1.84 -17.54 3.00
C LEU A 39 2.89 -18.65 2.85
N GLU A 40 2.51 -19.76 2.22
CA GLU A 40 3.36 -20.94 2.02
C GLU A 40 3.78 -21.04 0.55
N PRO A 41 5.05 -20.74 0.19
CA PRO A 41 5.53 -20.80 -1.19
C PRO A 41 5.41 -22.18 -1.84
N SER A 42 5.59 -23.23 -1.04
CA SER A 42 5.50 -24.64 -1.45
C SER A 42 4.12 -25.00 -2.02
N ALA A 43 3.05 -24.37 -1.52
CA ALA A 43 1.69 -24.57 -2.02
C ALA A 43 1.50 -24.06 -3.46
N TYR A 44 2.45 -23.27 -3.97
CA TYR A 44 2.47 -22.68 -5.30
C TYR A 44 3.65 -23.18 -6.15
N GLY A 45 4.40 -24.20 -5.69
CA GLY A 45 5.52 -24.79 -6.42
C GLY A 45 6.85 -24.06 -6.26
N PHE A 46 7.00 -23.20 -5.26
CA PHE A 46 8.24 -22.47 -4.98
C PHE A 46 8.95 -23.04 -3.75
N ALA A 47 10.28 -23.10 -3.79
CA ALA A 47 11.09 -23.63 -2.69
C ALA A 47 11.10 -22.71 -1.46
N ASP A 48 11.10 -21.40 -1.68
CA ASP A 48 11.16 -20.39 -0.63
C ASP A 48 10.47 -19.09 -1.04
N MET A 49 10.32 -18.19 -0.07
CA MET A 49 9.64 -16.90 -0.25
C MET A 49 10.36 -16.03 -1.27
N LYS A 50 11.69 -16.05 -1.27
CA LYS A 50 12.51 -15.26 -2.18
C LYS A 50 12.30 -15.69 -3.63
N SER A 51 12.19 -16.99 -3.88
CA SER A 51 11.93 -17.58 -5.19
C SER A 51 10.53 -17.24 -5.66
N LEU A 52 9.53 -17.28 -4.77
CA LEU A 52 8.16 -16.83 -5.07
C LEU A 52 8.12 -15.33 -5.43
N LEU A 53 8.64 -14.46 -4.57
CA LEU A 53 8.53 -13.00 -4.74
C LEU A 53 9.39 -12.44 -5.88
N ASN A 54 10.49 -13.13 -6.23
CA ASN A 54 11.33 -12.75 -7.37
C ASN A 54 10.98 -13.48 -8.67
N SER A 55 9.93 -14.30 -8.66
CA SER A 55 9.49 -15.00 -9.86
C SER A 55 8.95 -14.02 -10.92
N PRO A 56 9.22 -14.25 -12.21
CA PRO A 56 8.67 -13.46 -13.30
C PRO A 56 7.14 -13.36 -13.29
N GLU A 57 6.47 -14.41 -12.79
CA GLU A 57 5.01 -14.49 -12.69
C GLU A 57 4.44 -13.44 -11.71
N MET A 58 5.21 -13.13 -10.66
CA MET A 58 4.85 -12.21 -9.59
C MET A 58 5.30 -10.76 -9.86
N GLN A 59 6.36 -10.58 -10.66
CA GLN A 59 6.88 -9.25 -11.02
C GLN A 59 6.33 -8.71 -12.35
N GLY A 60 6.65 -7.44 -12.65
CA GLY A 60 6.28 -6.79 -13.93
C GLY A 60 4.93 -6.09 -13.91
N SER A 61 4.39 -5.77 -15.10
CA SER A 61 3.34 -4.75 -15.33
C SER A 61 2.03 -4.87 -14.53
N ASP A 62 1.72 -6.07 -14.03
CA ASP A 62 0.52 -6.37 -13.21
C ASP A 62 0.88 -6.99 -11.85
N GLY A 63 2.15 -6.85 -11.46
CA GLY A 63 2.73 -7.40 -10.24
C GLY A 63 3.34 -6.32 -9.37
N PHE A 64 4.53 -6.59 -8.88
CA PHE A 64 5.31 -5.67 -8.06
C PHE A 64 6.79 -5.71 -8.44
N GLU A 65 7.52 -4.71 -7.97
CA GLU A 65 8.94 -4.55 -8.20
C GLU A 65 9.66 -4.42 -6.86
N TYR A 66 10.87 -4.97 -6.79
CA TYR A 66 11.71 -4.89 -5.60
C TYR A 66 12.77 -3.79 -5.77
N HIS A 67 12.75 -2.80 -4.88
CA HIS A 67 13.67 -1.67 -4.89
C HIS A 67 14.16 -1.38 -3.47
N GLY A 68 15.47 -1.43 -3.24
CA GLY A 68 16.09 -0.99 -1.98
C GLY A 68 15.54 -1.67 -0.72
N GLY A 69 15.31 -2.98 -0.76
CA GLY A 69 14.80 -3.72 0.41
C GLY A 69 13.28 -3.79 0.52
N ARG A 70 12.54 -3.20 -0.42
CA ARG A 70 11.09 -3.07 -0.35
C ARG A 70 10.41 -3.40 -1.67
N TYR A 71 9.21 -3.94 -1.58
CA TYR A 71 8.34 -4.22 -2.70
C TYR A 71 7.38 -3.05 -2.94
N PHE A 72 7.18 -2.69 -4.21
CA PHE A 72 6.25 -1.65 -4.67
C PHE A 72 5.36 -2.22 -5.76
N VAL A 73 4.08 -1.86 -5.79
CA VAL A 73 3.22 -2.26 -6.92
C VAL A 73 3.80 -1.67 -8.20
N ALA A 74 3.99 -2.53 -9.20
CA ALA A 74 4.52 -2.11 -10.48
C ALA A 74 3.56 -1.07 -11.06
N SER A 75 4.09 0.11 -11.37
CA SER A 75 3.27 1.24 -11.78
C SER A 75 2.77 1.04 -13.20
N ASN A 76 1.55 0.53 -13.35
CA ASN A 76 0.77 0.84 -14.54
C ASN A 76 0.43 2.33 -14.49
N LYS A 77 0.77 3.12 -15.53
CA LYS A 77 0.52 4.58 -15.58
C LYS A 77 -0.93 4.95 -15.16
N LYS A 78 -1.91 4.06 -15.39
CA LYS A 78 -3.29 4.20 -14.90
C LYS A 78 -3.43 4.04 -13.38
N ILE A 79 -2.79 3.03 -12.79
CA ILE A 79 -2.86 2.73 -11.35
C ILE A 79 -2.12 3.79 -10.55
N THR A 80 -0.97 4.30 -11.03
CA THR A 80 -0.26 5.41 -10.36
C THR A 80 -1.14 6.65 -10.25
N ARG A 81 -1.97 6.94 -11.27
CA ARG A 81 -2.94 8.04 -11.23
C ARG A 81 -4.04 7.80 -10.19
N ILE A 82 -4.58 6.58 -10.10
CA ILE A 82 -5.62 6.22 -9.12
C ILE A 82 -5.05 6.21 -7.69
N LEU A 83 -3.87 5.63 -7.47
CA LEU A 83 -3.19 5.66 -6.18
C LEU A 83 -2.81 7.09 -5.77
N GLY A 84 -2.43 7.94 -6.72
CA GLY A 84 -2.23 9.37 -6.48
C GLY A 84 -3.50 10.06 -5.98
N LEU A 85 -4.66 9.76 -6.57
CA LEU A 85 -5.97 10.26 -6.11
C LEU A 85 -6.32 9.72 -4.71
N VAL A 86 -6.17 8.42 -4.46
CA VAL A 86 -6.47 7.79 -3.15
C VAL A 86 -5.51 8.28 -2.05
N ARG A 87 -4.25 8.57 -2.40
CA ARG A 87 -3.27 9.17 -1.47
C ARG A 87 -3.56 10.65 -1.21
N GLY A 88 -4.05 11.38 -2.21
CA GLY A 88 -4.43 12.79 -2.12
C GLY A 88 -5.71 13.06 -1.31
N THR A 89 -6.60 12.08 -1.15
CA THR A 89 -7.86 12.26 -0.42
C THR A 89 -7.72 12.25 1.11
N ARG A 90 -6.55 11.92 1.67
CA ARG A 90 -6.32 11.91 3.14
C ARG A 90 -5.67 13.17 3.71
N HIS A 91 -5.64 14.29 2.98
CA HIS A 91 -5.25 15.59 3.53
C HIS A 91 -6.17 16.72 3.07
N ARG A 92 -7.31 16.85 3.74
CA ARG A 92 -7.82 18.17 4.12
C ARG A 92 -8.13 18.13 5.60
N LYS A 93 -7.16 18.57 6.42
CA LYS A 93 -7.54 19.17 7.71
C LYS A 93 -8.49 20.30 7.35
N LYS A 94 -9.76 20.20 7.75
CA LYS A 94 -10.65 21.37 7.80
C LYS A 94 -9.97 22.35 8.75
N SER A 95 -9.26 23.34 8.20
CA SER A 95 -8.96 24.54 8.96
C SER A 95 -10.29 25.28 9.06
N TYR A 96 -10.92 25.24 10.22
CA TYR A 96 -12.01 26.17 10.51
C TYR A 96 -11.38 27.56 10.52
N PRO A 97 -11.92 28.55 9.78
CA PRO A 97 -11.42 29.90 9.88
C PRO A 97 -11.67 30.39 11.32
N GLU A 98 -10.60 30.80 11.99
CA GLU A 98 -10.70 31.53 13.26
C GLU A 98 -11.59 32.75 13.03
N ARG A 99 -12.74 32.80 13.71
CA ARG A 99 -13.53 34.02 13.83
C ARG A 99 -12.72 35.01 14.67
N ILE A 100 -11.98 35.89 14.01
CA ILE A 100 -11.56 37.16 14.62
C ILE A 100 -12.72 38.14 14.41
N THR A 101 -13.41 38.49 15.50
CA THR A 101 -13.93 39.84 15.80
C THR A 101 -14.73 39.80 17.09
N GLY A 102 -14.08 40.09 18.22
CA GLY A 102 -14.73 40.71 19.37
C GLY A 102 -14.32 42.19 19.37
N PRO A 103 -15.25 43.16 19.46
CA PRO A 103 -14.87 44.56 19.51
C PRO A 103 -14.19 44.86 20.85
N ARG A 104 -12.98 45.43 20.79
CA ARG A 104 -12.34 46.14 21.91
C ARG A 104 -13.14 47.42 22.16
N ILE A 105 -13.80 47.51 23.31
CA ILE A 105 -14.30 48.78 23.83
C ILE A 105 -13.20 49.31 24.75
N GLY A 106 -12.42 50.25 24.24
CA GLY A 106 -11.50 51.08 24.99
C GLY A 106 -12.09 52.48 25.16
N ASN A 107 -12.18 52.90 26.42
CA ASN A 107 -12.42 54.20 27.03
C ASN A 107 -12.52 55.45 26.12
N PHE A 108 -13.57 56.24 26.37
CA PHE A 108 -13.54 57.70 26.26
C PHE A 108 -13.91 58.28 27.64
N GLU A 109 -12.97 59.09 28.14
CA GLU A 109 -13.01 60.18 29.14
C GLU A 109 -14.05 60.18 30.27
#